data_AF-A0A327X2R5-F1
#
_entry.id   AF-A0A327X2R5-F1
#
_cell.length_a   1.000
_cell.length_b   1.000
_cell.length_c   1.000
_cell.angle_alpha   90.00
_cell.angle_beta   90.00
_cell.angle_gamma   90.00
#
_symmetry.space_group_name_H-M   'P 1'
#
loop_
_entity.id
_entity.type
_entity.pdbx_description
1 polymer ?
#
loop_
_entity_poly.entity_id
_entity_poly.type
_entity_poly.pdbx_seq_one_letter_code
_entity_poly.pdbx_strand_id
1 'polypeptide(L)'
;MKFGMLFTAVLLTGCASVNSETDADSVVQSSSEAIDFIVEHNSSEVALKCRPRSKEVAREIDWVKECNQRAFDYLTEQESNSVEFVSEITEKPFGMAADFAARFLMPNPENFKEVIITQSFEYRLHEI
;
A
#
# COMPACT_ATOMS: atom_id res chain seq x y z
N MET A 1 64.47 8.22 -5.20
CA MET A 1 63.15 8.79 -4.84
C MET A 1 62.25 7.64 -4.42
N LYS A 2 61.33 7.93 -3.49
CA LYS A 2 60.60 7.03 -2.59
C LYS A 2 59.68 6.02 -3.29
N PHE A 3 59.53 4.86 -2.64
CA PHE A 3 58.59 3.77 -2.90
C PHE A 3 57.14 4.26 -3.05
N GLY A 4 56.40 3.61 -3.96
CA GLY A 4 54.95 3.70 -4.06
C GLY A 4 54.35 2.35 -4.42
N MET A 5 54.23 1.48 -3.42
CA MET A 5 53.48 0.23 -3.43
C MET A 5 52.17 0.51 -2.69
N LEU A 6 50.99 0.31 -3.31
CA LEU A 6 49.70 0.17 -2.62
C LEU A 6 48.67 -0.40 -3.63
N PHE A 7 48.35 -1.69 -3.51
CA PHE A 7 47.27 -2.29 -2.70
C PHE A 7 45.94 -2.36 -3.46
N THR A 8 45.70 -3.55 -4.02
CA THR A 8 44.41 -4.06 -4.47
C THR A 8 43.44 -4.12 -3.29
N ALA A 9 42.26 -3.50 -3.42
CA ALA A 9 41.13 -3.73 -2.53
C ALA A 9 39.94 -4.19 -3.38
N VAL A 10 39.71 -5.51 -3.35
CA VAL A 10 38.47 -6.12 -3.81
C VAL A 10 37.41 -5.83 -2.74
N LEU A 11 36.46 -4.96 -3.04
CA LEU A 11 35.28 -4.78 -2.19
C LEU A 11 34.27 -5.87 -2.56
N LEU A 12 34.31 -6.98 -1.81
CA LEU A 12 33.17 -7.86 -1.62
C LEU A 12 32.15 -7.09 -0.76
N THR A 13 31.21 -6.40 -1.39
CA THR A 13 30.00 -5.94 -0.69
C THR A 13 29.15 -7.15 -0.42
N GLY A 14 29.43 -7.79 0.73
CA GLY A 14 28.60 -8.84 1.29
C GLY A 14 27.20 -8.32 1.57
N CYS A 15 26.21 -9.17 1.31
CA CYS A 15 24.85 -9.01 1.78
C CYS A 15 24.87 -8.95 3.31
N ALA A 16 24.92 -7.75 3.89
CA ALA A 16 24.64 -7.56 5.30
C ALA A 16 23.13 -7.58 5.48
N SER A 17 22.60 -8.76 5.78
CA SER A 17 21.29 -8.91 6.42
C SER A 17 21.39 -8.29 7.81
N VAL A 18 20.99 -7.03 7.93
CA VAL A 18 20.80 -6.40 9.24
C VAL A 18 19.41 -6.82 9.71
N ASN A 19 19.38 -7.79 10.62
CA ASN A 19 18.22 -8.02 11.47
C ASN A 19 18.09 -6.81 12.39
N SER A 20 17.15 -5.93 12.06
CA SER A 20 16.63 -4.89 12.94
C SER A 20 15.20 -5.29 13.28
N GLU A 21 15.02 -5.94 14.44
CA GLU A 21 13.73 -5.99 15.11
C GLU A 21 13.39 -4.56 15.57
N THR A 22 12.73 -3.86 14.66
CA THR A 22 11.97 -2.64 14.93
C THR A 22 10.59 -2.97 14.40
N ASP A 23 9.54 -2.76 15.19
CA ASP A 23 8.14 -2.67 14.70
C ASP A 23 8.15 -1.71 13.51
N ALA A 24 8.31 -2.26 12.31
CA ALA A 24 8.58 -1.49 11.13
C ALA A 24 7.23 -1.23 10.49
N ASP A 25 6.67 -0.06 10.80
CA ASP A 25 5.63 0.52 9.96
C ASP A 25 6.19 0.56 8.53
N SER A 26 5.70 -0.36 7.69
CA SER A 26 6.14 -0.46 6.30
C SER A 26 5.05 0.13 5.42
N VAL A 27 5.48 1.02 4.52
CA VAL A 27 4.59 1.70 3.59
C VAL A 27 4.92 1.22 2.18
N VAL A 28 3.96 0.56 1.54
CA VAL A 28 4.05 0.14 0.14
C VAL A 28 3.11 1.03 -0.67
N GLN A 29 3.67 1.71 -1.68
CA GLN A 29 2.90 2.53 -2.59
C GLN A 29 2.89 1.90 -3.98
N SER A 30 1.70 1.71 -4.54
CA SER A 30 1.48 1.24 -5.91
C SER A 30 0.51 2.21 -6.59
N SER A 31 0.98 2.94 -7.60
CA SER A 31 0.15 3.88 -8.35
C SER A 31 -0.11 3.34 -9.75
N SER A 32 -1.33 3.55 -10.25
CA SER A 32 -1.69 3.37 -11.67
C SER A 32 -1.82 4.73 -12.35
N GLU A 33 -2.27 4.77 -13.60
CA GLU A 33 -2.64 6.05 -14.25
C GLU A 33 -3.83 6.72 -13.54
N ALA A 34 -4.73 5.93 -12.95
CA ALA A 34 -5.97 6.45 -12.36
C ALA A 34 -5.88 6.70 -10.85
N ILE A 35 -5.23 5.82 -10.09
CA ILE A 35 -5.25 5.87 -8.61
C ILE A 35 -3.86 5.86 -7.98
N ASP A 36 -3.76 6.52 -6.82
CA ASP A 36 -2.69 6.25 -5.86
C ASP A 36 -3.24 5.26 -4.83
N PHE A 37 -2.61 4.09 -4.72
CA PHE A 37 -2.93 3.06 -3.72
C PHE A 37 -1.75 2.91 -2.75
N ILE A 38 -2.05 2.98 -1.46
CA ILE A 38 -1.05 2.96 -0.38
C ILE A 38 -1.46 1.88 0.61
N VAL A 39 -0.50 1.10 1.02
CA VAL A 39 -0.62 0.06 2.05
C VAL A 39 0.30 0.45 3.19
N GLU A 40 -0.24 0.55 4.39
CA GLU A 40 0.52 0.80 5.61
C GLU A 40 0.35 -0.41 6.53
N HIS A 41 1.44 -1.07 6.85
CA HIS A 41 1.44 -2.16 7.83
C HIS A 41 1.82 -1.65 9.19
N ASN A 42 1.18 -2.19 10.23
CA ASN A 42 1.69 -2.19 11.58
C ASN A 42 1.74 -3.64 12.12
N SER A 43 1.97 -3.83 13.42
CA SER A 43 2.17 -5.15 14.03
C SER A 43 0.99 -6.13 13.87
N SER A 44 -0.25 -5.64 13.74
CA SER A 44 -1.46 -6.48 13.75
C SER A 44 -2.57 -5.99 12.82
N GLU A 45 -2.30 -4.99 12.00
CA GLU A 45 -3.25 -4.38 11.09
C GLU A 45 -2.56 -3.93 9.82
N VAL A 46 -3.30 -3.99 8.71
CA VAL A 46 -2.95 -3.30 7.48
C VAL A 46 -3.99 -2.22 7.18
N ALA A 47 -3.54 -0.98 7.02
CA ALA A 47 -4.36 0.13 6.56
C ALA A 47 -4.16 0.33 5.06
N LEU A 48 -5.24 0.14 4.30
CA LEU A 48 -5.29 0.41 2.87
C LEU A 48 -5.82 1.81 2.65
N LYS A 49 -5.18 2.56 1.74
CA LYS A 49 -5.62 3.89 1.34
C LYS A 49 -5.66 4.00 -0.17
N CYS A 50 -6.64 4.73 -0.68
CA CYS A 50 -6.77 4.95 -2.11
C CYS A 50 -7.31 6.34 -2.44
N ARG A 51 -6.88 6.92 -3.56
CA ARG A 51 -7.41 8.18 -4.07
C ARG A 51 -7.25 8.29 -5.59
N PRO A 52 -8.09 9.08 -6.29
CA PRO A 52 -7.86 9.40 -7.69
C PRO A 52 -6.62 10.30 -7.87
N ARG A 53 -5.90 10.15 -8.98
CA ARG A 53 -4.66 10.91 -9.27
C ARG A 53 -4.89 12.24 -9.97
N SER A 54 -6.06 12.43 -10.57
CA SER A 54 -6.39 13.67 -11.24
C SER A 54 -7.85 14.05 -11.04
N LYS A 55 -8.14 15.31 -11.34
CA LYS A 55 -9.48 15.86 -11.39
C LYS A 55 -10.34 15.14 -12.41
N GLU A 56 -9.77 14.78 -13.56
CA GLU A 56 -10.46 14.07 -14.64
C GLU A 56 -10.90 12.68 -14.17
N VAL A 57 -10.00 11.96 -13.50
CA VAL A 57 -10.31 10.64 -12.94
C VAL A 57 -11.37 10.74 -11.83
N ALA A 58 -11.26 11.76 -10.96
CA ALA A 58 -12.22 11.98 -9.88
C ALA A 58 -13.67 12.28 -10.34
N ARG A 59 -13.87 12.65 -11.61
CA ARG A 59 -15.21 12.82 -12.21
C ARG A 59 -15.90 11.51 -12.54
N GLU A 60 -15.16 10.43 -12.65
CA GLU A 60 -15.66 9.12 -13.04
C GLU A 60 -15.77 8.21 -11.80
N ILE A 61 -16.67 7.23 -11.83
CA ILE A 61 -16.81 6.25 -10.73
C ILE A 61 -15.74 5.14 -10.80
N ASP A 62 -15.05 5.00 -11.93
CA ASP A 62 -14.20 3.84 -12.21
C ASP A 62 -12.97 3.75 -11.29
N TRP A 63 -12.48 4.87 -10.76
CA TRP A 63 -11.39 4.84 -9.78
C TRP A 63 -11.78 4.12 -8.48
N VAL A 64 -13.07 4.15 -8.09
CA VAL A 64 -13.58 3.39 -6.94
C VAL A 64 -13.53 1.89 -7.20
N LYS A 65 -13.85 1.47 -8.43
CA LYS A 65 -13.75 0.05 -8.81
C LYS A 65 -12.31 -0.41 -8.74
N GLU A 66 -11.38 0.39 -9.28
CA GLU A 66 -9.95 0.07 -9.23
C GLU A 66 -9.43 0.04 -7.79
N CYS A 67 -9.81 0.98 -6.93
CA CYS A 67 -9.43 0.96 -5.51
C CYS A 67 -9.89 -0.34 -4.82
N ASN A 68 -11.15 -0.73 -5.01
CA ASN A 68 -11.67 -1.96 -4.39
C ASN A 68 -10.99 -3.21 -4.96
N GLN A 69 -10.76 -3.27 -6.28
CA GLN A 69 -10.08 -4.40 -6.89
C GLN A 69 -8.64 -4.54 -6.36
N ARG A 70 -7.88 -3.45 -6.31
CA ARG A 70 -6.50 -3.46 -5.78
C ARG A 70 -6.46 -3.88 -4.32
N ALA A 71 -7.39 -3.39 -3.51
CA ALA A 71 -7.49 -3.78 -2.12
C ALA A 71 -7.83 -5.26 -1.98
N PHE A 72 -8.77 -5.77 -2.78
CA PHE A 72 -9.18 -7.16 -2.73
C PHE A 72 -8.03 -8.09 -3.13
N ASP A 73 -7.40 -7.80 -4.27
CA ASP A 73 -6.24 -8.56 -4.76
C ASP A 73 -5.12 -8.60 -3.72
N TYR A 74 -4.82 -7.45 -3.10
CA TYR A 74 -3.81 -7.35 -2.06
C TYR A 74 -4.16 -8.20 -0.83
N LEU A 75 -5.39 -8.10 -0.31
CA LEU A 75 -5.81 -8.83 0.88
C LEU A 75 -5.84 -10.35 0.61
N THR A 76 -6.34 -10.78 -0.54
CA THR A 76 -6.33 -12.21 -0.92
C THR A 76 -4.91 -12.75 -1.14
N GLU A 77 -3.97 -11.93 -1.63
CA GLU A 77 -2.56 -12.28 -1.68
C GLU A 77 -1.98 -12.48 -0.27
N GLN A 78 -2.32 -11.61 0.69
CA GLN A 78 -1.90 -11.78 2.09
C GLN A 78 -2.49 -13.06 2.71
N GLU A 79 -3.76 -13.38 2.48
CA GLU A 79 -4.37 -14.64 2.93
C GLU A 79 -3.64 -15.86 2.36
N SER A 80 -3.27 -15.81 1.09
CA SER A 80 -2.48 -16.85 0.43
C SER A 80 -1.08 -17.01 1.04
N ASN A 81 -0.57 -15.95 1.68
CA ASN A 81 0.70 -15.90 2.41
C ASN A 81 0.53 -16.16 3.92
N SER A 82 -0.55 -16.84 4.34
CA SER A 82 -0.82 -17.26 5.73
C SER A 82 -1.14 -16.14 6.72
N VAL A 83 -1.58 -14.98 6.23
CA VAL A 83 -2.19 -13.93 7.07
C VAL A 83 -3.67 -14.26 7.29
N GLU A 84 -4.11 -14.32 8.54
CA GLU A 84 -5.54 -14.52 8.86
C GLU A 84 -6.18 -13.20 9.27
N PHE A 85 -7.05 -12.64 8.43
CA PHE A 85 -7.80 -11.44 8.78
C PHE A 85 -8.93 -11.75 9.77
N VAL A 86 -9.14 -10.84 10.73
CA VAL A 86 -10.21 -10.97 11.74
C VAL A 86 -11.61 -10.85 11.11
N SER A 87 -11.71 -10.11 10.01
CA SER A 87 -12.93 -9.92 9.23
C SER A 87 -12.85 -10.61 7.88
N GLU A 88 -14.00 -11.08 7.38
CA GLU A 88 -14.12 -11.60 6.02
C GLU A 88 -13.72 -10.54 4.98
N ILE A 89 -12.85 -10.93 4.05
CA ILE A 89 -12.46 -10.09 2.92
C ILE A 89 -13.57 -10.13 1.86
N THR A 90 -14.12 -8.96 1.54
CA THR A 90 -15.18 -8.82 0.53
C THR A 90 -14.64 -8.22 -0.75
N GLU A 91 -15.33 -8.42 -1.88
CA GLU A 91 -14.98 -7.78 -3.18
C GLU A 91 -14.99 -6.25 -3.14
N LYS A 92 -15.51 -5.63 -2.06
CA LYS A 92 -15.48 -4.18 -1.85
C LYS A 92 -14.85 -3.83 -0.51
N PRO A 93 -13.52 -3.96 -0.36
CA PRO A 93 -12.84 -3.70 0.91
C PRO A 93 -13.12 -2.30 1.48
N PHE A 94 -13.23 -1.27 0.63
CA PHE A 94 -13.54 0.09 1.07
C PHE A 94 -15.03 0.38 1.28
N GLY A 95 -15.90 -0.58 0.92
CA GLY A 95 -17.34 -0.53 1.14
C GLY A 95 -18.00 0.78 0.70
N MET A 96 -18.96 1.24 1.52
CA MET A 96 -19.72 2.46 1.24
C MET A 96 -18.88 3.74 1.32
N ALA A 97 -17.71 3.72 1.97
CA ALA A 97 -16.84 4.89 2.05
C ALA A 97 -16.32 5.29 0.66
N ALA A 98 -16.00 4.31 -0.19
CA ALA A 98 -15.61 4.56 -1.57
C ALA A 98 -16.74 5.16 -2.41
N ASP A 99 -17.96 4.61 -2.29
CA ASP A 99 -19.14 5.12 -2.99
C ASP A 99 -19.47 6.55 -2.56
N PHE A 100 -19.34 6.87 -1.27
CA PHE A 100 -19.53 8.21 -0.75
C PHE A 100 -18.47 9.19 -1.28
N ALA A 101 -17.20 8.80 -1.27
CA ALA A 101 -16.10 9.62 -1.78
C ALA A 101 -16.30 9.96 -3.26
N ALA A 102 -16.70 9.01 -4.10
CA ALA A 102 -17.02 9.30 -5.49
C ALA A 102 -18.22 10.23 -5.63
N ARG A 103 -19.32 10.01 -4.91
CA ARG A 103 -20.49 10.91 -4.96
C ARG A 103 -20.17 12.33 -4.53
N PHE A 104 -19.20 12.49 -3.63
CA PHE A 104 -18.70 13.79 -3.21
C PHE A 104 -17.83 14.46 -4.28
N LEU A 105 -16.92 13.71 -4.91
CA LEU A 105 -15.96 14.23 -5.89
C LEU A 105 -16.55 14.44 -7.30
N MET A 106 -17.40 13.55 -7.78
CA MET A 106 -17.96 13.63 -9.14
C MET A 106 -18.58 15.00 -9.48
N PRO A 107 -19.44 15.61 -8.63
CA PRO A 107 -20.01 16.93 -8.91
C PRO A 107 -19.00 18.07 -8.71
N ASN A 108 -17.97 17.90 -7.86
CA ASN A 108 -16.96 18.90 -7.57
C ASN A 108 -15.57 18.28 -7.35
N PRO A 109 -14.84 17.95 -8.43
CA PRO A 109 -13.60 17.19 -8.35
C PRO A 109 -12.38 18.06 -8.00
N GLU A 110 -12.54 19.37 -7.77
CA GLU A 110 -11.42 20.26 -7.44
C GLU A 110 -10.67 19.80 -6.18
N ASN A 111 -11.40 19.19 -5.24
CA ASN A 111 -10.87 18.73 -3.96
C ASN A 111 -10.34 17.28 -4.02
N PHE A 112 -10.08 16.72 -5.20
CA PHE A 112 -9.64 15.32 -5.34
C PHE A 112 -8.38 14.99 -4.53
N LYS A 113 -7.48 15.97 -4.34
CA LYS A 113 -6.24 15.79 -3.57
C LYS A 113 -6.49 15.66 -2.06
N GLU A 114 -7.61 16.16 -1.58
CA GLU A 114 -7.99 16.17 -0.16
C GLU A 114 -8.78 14.92 0.24
N VAL A 115 -9.28 14.18 -0.75
CA VAL A 115 -10.06 12.96 -0.52
C VAL A 115 -9.16 11.74 -0.64
N ILE A 116 -9.11 10.97 0.44
CA ILE A 116 -8.48 9.67 0.51
C ILE A 116 -9.41 8.72 1.24
N ILE A 117 -9.74 7.59 0.61
CA ILE A 117 -10.51 6.53 1.27
C ILE A 117 -9.53 5.64 2.01
N THR A 118 -9.87 5.27 3.24
CA THR A 118 -9.02 4.46 4.11
C THR A 118 -9.86 3.34 4.72
N GLN A 119 -9.30 2.13 4.76
CA GLN A 119 -9.88 1.00 5.48
C GLN A 119 -8.76 0.18 6.13
N SER A 120 -8.97 -0.16 7.39
CA SER A 120 -8.06 -0.99 8.17
C SER A 120 -8.58 -2.42 8.27
N PHE A 121 -7.65 -3.39 8.24
CA PHE A 121 -7.90 -4.82 8.39
C PHE A 121 -6.98 -5.38 9.46
N GLU A 122 -7.55 -5.77 10.59
CA GLU A 122 -6.83 -6.49 11.64
C GLU A 122 -6.53 -7.91 11.17
N TYR A 123 -5.33 -8.41 11.50
CA TYR A 123 -4.94 -9.79 11.21
C TYR A 123 -4.15 -10.43 12.34
N ARG A 124 -4.11 -11.75 12.32
CA ARG A 124 -3.27 -12.57 13.19
C ARG A 124 -2.17 -13.19 12.36
N LEU A 125 -0.93 -13.03 12.85
CA LEU A 125 0.19 -13.80 12.35
C LEU A 125 0.12 -15.18 13.00
N HIS A 126 0.12 -16.24 12.19
CA HIS A 126 0.33 -17.57 12.72
C HIS A 126 1.79 -17.66 13.19
N GLU A 127 2.01 -17.78 14.50
CA GLU A 127 3.30 -18.22 15.01
C GLU A 127 3.51 -19.67 14.56
N ILE A 128 4.56 -19.89 13.76
CA ILE A 128 5.00 -21.22 13.28
C ILE A 128 5.77 -21.93 14.39
#